data_AF-A0A937FQ19-F1
#
_entry.id   AF-A0A937FQ19-F1
#
_cell.length_a   1.000
_cell.length_b   1.000
_cell.length_c   1.000
_cell.angle_alpha   90.00
_cell.angle_beta   90.00
_cell.angle_gamma   90.00
#
_symmetry.space_group_name_H-M   'P 1'
#
loop_
_entity.id
_entity.type
_entity.pdbx_description
1 polymer ?
#
loop_
_entity_poly.entity_id
_entity_poly.type
_entity_poly.pdbx_seq_one_letter_code
_entity_poly.pdbx_strand_id
1 'polypeptide(L)'
;MRTALILALLAMPASAFAEDAIYRFTWQGAGGYAFEGAMSFDAAKLSLGRIYEGDVQCFVIEGRKGDLPVGRWALGMLIPETTWILTFDTEAERFVPFGPADPMPQAWNMDGYGTDCGPEGFGFNIGNYAQDICIDGRLIADSQMPPATPFPAERVESYDFPADACRPSMLMSESRATGGGFGPTRQAKRP
;
A
#
# COMPACT_ATOMS: atom_id res chain seq x y z
N MET A 1 51.23 32.45 28.82
CA MET A 1 50.30 31.39 29.31
C MET A 1 49.15 31.30 28.32
N ARG A 2 48.83 30.08 27.88
CA ARG A 2 47.93 29.75 26.77
C ARG A 2 46.48 29.76 27.24
N THR A 3 45.62 30.59 26.65
CA THR A 3 44.17 30.55 26.87
C THR A 3 43.56 29.61 25.84
N ALA A 4 42.99 28.50 26.31
CA ALA A 4 42.36 27.47 25.49
C ALA A 4 41.00 27.95 24.96
N LEU A 5 40.78 27.80 23.65
CA LEU A 5 39.49 28.05 23.01
C LEU A 5 38.67 26.75 23.10
N ILE A 6 37.58 26.77 23.88
CA ILE A 6 36.64 25.64 23.99
C ILE A 6 35.67 25.72 22.81
N LEU A 7 35.78 24.75 21.89
CA LEU A 7 34.86 24.59 20.76
C LEU A 7 33.68 23.72 21.22
N ALA A 8 32.53 24.34 21.49
CA ALA A 8 31.30 23.63 21.81
C ALA A 8 30.69 23.06 20.51
N LEU A 9 30.81 21.75 20.30
CA LEU A 9 30.08 21.03 19.25
C LEU A 9 28.59 20.95 19.65
N LEU A 10 27.74 21.71 18.96
CA LEU A 10 26.29 21.56 19.00
C LEU A 10 25.92 20.25 18.29
N ALA A 11 25.68 19.18 19.05
CA ALA A 11 25.03 17.98 18.55
C ALA A 11 23.56 18.31 18.24
N MET A 12 23.25 18.66 17.00
CA MET A 12 21.87 18.70 16.54
C MET A 12 21.34 17.27 16.50
N PRO A 13 20.19 16.96 17.15
CA PRO A 13 19.57 15.66 16.98
C PRO A 13 19.16 15.53 15.52
N ALA A 14 19.79 14.61 14.80
CA ALA A 14 19.29 14.18 13.51
C ALA A 14 17.90 13.57 13.76
N SER A 15 16.85 14.28 13.37
CA SER A 15 15.55 13.67 13.18
C SER A 15 15.77 12.56 12.15
N ALA A 16 15.80 11.31 12.61
CA ALA A 16 15.74 10.17 11.71
C ALA A 16 14.39 10.27 11.00
N PHE A 17 14.40 10.74 9.76
CA PHE A 17 13.27 10.52 8.88
C PHE A 17 13.11 9.00 8.79
N ALA A 18 11.90 8.50 8.99
CA ALA A 18 11.61 7.09 8.74
C ALA A 18 12.01 6.82 7.28
N GLU A 19 13.00 5.96 7.09
CA GLU A 19 13.40 5.53 5.76
C GLU A 19 12.34 4.54 5.27
N ASP A 20 11.89 4.68 4.03
CA ASP A 20 10.98 3.72 3.43
C ASP A 20 11.76 2.63 2.72
N ALA A 21 11.38 1.38 2.95
CA ALA A 21 11.74 0.27 2.08
C ALA A 21 10.75 0.23 0.91
N ILE A 22 11.25 0.35 -0.32
CA ILE A 22 10.43 0.37 -1.53
C ILE A 22 10.72 -0.88 -2.35
N TYR A 23 9.65 -1.55 -2.76
CA TYR A 23 9.71 -2.74 -3.61
C TYR A 23 8.88 -2.51 -4.87
N ARG A 24 9.44 -2.86 -6.03
CA ARG A 24 8.68 -3.01 -7.28
C ARG A 24 8.49 -4.49 -7.59
N PHE A 25 7.44 -4.82 -8.31
CA PHE A 25 7.15 -6.21 -8.65
C PHE A 25 6.35 -6.31 -9.94
N THR A 26 6.45 -7.49 -10.55
CA THR A 26 5.67 -7.86 -11.73
C THR A 26 5.07 -9.22 -11.49
N TRP A 27 3.76 -9.33 -11.69
CA TRP A 27 3.09 -10.61 -11.76
C TRP A 27 2.81 -10.96 -13.22
N GLN A 28 3.11 -12.19 -13.61
CA GLN A 28 2.83 -12.72 -14.93
C GLN A 28 1.79 -13.84 -14.82
N GLY A 29 0.58 -13.52 -15.26
CA GLY A 29 -0.51 -14.48 -15.42
C GLY A 29 -0.45 -15.24 -16.74
N ALA A 30 -1.38 -16.16 -16.91
CA ALA A 30 -1.66 -16.81 -18.18
C ALA A 30 -2.42 -15.87 -19.15
N GLY A 31 -2.66 -16.31 -20.40
CA GLY A 31 -3.52 -15.59 -21.34
C GLY A 31 -3.01 -14.20 -21.78
N GLY A 32 -1.74 -13.88 -21.52
CA GLY A 32 -1.14 -12.58 -21.77
C GLY A 32 -1.46 -11.52 -20.71
N TYR A 33 -2.11 -11.90 -19.61
CA TYR A 33 -2.38 -11.02 -18.47
C TYR A 33 -1.14 -10.83 -17.61
N ALA A 34 -0.91 -9.62 -17.14
CA ALA A 34 0.15 -9.28 -16.20
C ALA A 34 -0.24 -8.02 -15.44
N PHE A 35 0.47 -7.72 -14.37
CA PHE A 35 0.49 -6.37 -13.81
C PHE A 35 1.88 -6.03 -13.30
N GLU A 36 2.14 -4.74 -13.25
CA GLU A 36 3.28 -4.16 -12.55
C GLU A 36 2.75 -3.44 -11.32
N GLY A 37 3.58 -3.38 -10.28
CA GLY A 37 3.20 -2.71 -9.06
C GLY A 37 4.38 -2.30 -8.23
N ALA A 38 4.09 -1.52 -7.21
CA ALA A 38 5.05 -1.11 -6.22
C ALA A 38 4.39 -0.99 -4.85
N MET A 39 5.20 -1.17 -3.81
CA MET A 39 4.79 -0.95 -2.43
C MET A 39 5.91 -0.31 -1.61
N SER A 40 5.53 0.40 -0.55
CA SER A 40 6.46 0.90 0.45
C SER A 40 5.98 0.61 1.87
N PHE A 41 6.93 0.46 2.78
CA PHE A 41 6.70 0.33 4.21
C PHE A 41 7.93 0.85 4.98
N ASP A 42 7.79 1.08 6.29
CA ASP A 42 8.90 1.56 7.14
C ASP A 42 10.08 0.56 7.12
N ALA A 43 11.27 1.01 6.72
CA ALA A 43 12.47 0.19 6.61
C ALA A 43 12.88 -0.46 7.95
N ALA A 44 12.49 0.10 9.09
CA ALA A 44 12.69 -0.52 10.40
C ALA A 44 12.00 -1.89 10.53
N LYS A 45 11.03 -2.20 9.67
CA LYS A 45 10.30 -3.47 9.65
C LYS A 45 10.97 -4.57 8.82
N LEU A 46 12.03 -4.26 8.07
CA LEU A 46 12.75 -5.27 7.27
C LEU A 46 13.22 -6.47 8.11
N SER A 47 13.60 -6.23 9.37
CA SER A 47 14.05 -7.28 10.30
C SER A 47 12.93 -8.12 10.93
N LEU A 48 11.65 -7.84 10.65
CA LEU A 48 10.53 -8.60 11.20
C LEU A 48 10.25 -9.91 10.44
N GLY A 49 10.85 -10.09 9.27
CA GLY A 49 10.66 -11.26 8.40
C GLY A 49 9.34 -11.27 7.63
N ARG A 50 8.31 -10.59 8.13
CA ARG A 50 7.01 -10.46 7.47
C ARG A 50 6.45 -9.05 7.54
N ILE A 51 5.86 -8.61 6.44
CA ILE A 51 5.08 -7.38 6.31
C ILE A 51 3.63 -7.76 6.03
N TYR A 52 2.71 -7.12 6.75
CA TYR A 52 1.28 -7.32 6.58
C TYR A 52 0.59 -6.07 6.02
N GLU A 53 -0.68 -6.17 5.66
CA GLU A 53 -1.46 -5.11 5.03
C GLU A 53 -1.52 -3.77 5.81
N GLY A 54 -1.36 -3.83 7.13
CA GLY A 54 -1.33 -2.66 8.02
C GLY A 54 0.02 -1.94 8.06
N ASP A 55 1.09 -2.60 7.61
CA ASP A 55 2.44 -2.04 7.59
C ASP A 55 2.73 -1.22 6.33
N VAL A 56 1.93 -1.43 5.29
CA VAL A 56 2.09 -0.82 3.96
C VAL A 56 1.62 0.64 3.97
N GLN A 57 2.50 1.52 3.52
CA GLN A 57 2.27 2.97 3.43
C GLN A 57 1.77 3.38 2.05
N CYS A 58 2.38 2.82 0.99
CA CYS A 58 1.96 2.98 -0.39
C CYS A 58 1.86 1.63 -1.09
N PHE A 59 0.87 1.47 -1.97
CA PHE A 59 0.67 0.28 -2.80
C PHE A 59 -0.08 0.65 -4.08
N VAL A 60 0.36 0.10 -5.21
CA VAL A 60 -0.33 0.21 -6.50
C VAL A 60 -0.07 -1.03 -7.36
N ILE A 61 -1.08 -1.43 -8.13
CA ILE A 61 -1.00 -2.41 -9.21
C ILE A 61 -1.70 -1.88 -10.46
N GLU A 62 -1.07 -2.11 -11.62
CA GLU A 62 -1.57 -1.68 -12.92
C GLU A 62 -1.56 -2.87 -13.89
N GLY A 63 -2.76 -3.33 -14.24
CA GLY A 63 -2.99 -4.52 -15.05
C GLY A 63 -2.94 -4.26 -16.54
N ARG A 64 -2.41 -5.24 -17.28
CA ARG A 64 -2.38 -5.26 -18.74
C ARG A 64 -2.72 -6.64 -19.31
N LYS A 65 -3.16 -6.66 -20.57
CA LYS A 65 -3.24 -7.84 -21.43
C LYS A 65 -2.45 -7.57 -22.71
N GLY A 66 -1.27 -8.19 -22.84
CA GLY A 66 -0.28 -7.71 -23.81
C GLY A 66 0.10 -6.26 -23.48
N ASP A 67 -0.15 -5.36 -24.42
CA ASP A 67 0.13 -3.92 -24.28
C ASP A 67 -1.10 -3.08 -23.88
N LEU A 68 -2.28 -3.72 -23.74
CA LEU A 68 -3.52 -3.02 -23.42
C LEU A 68 -3.71 -2.93 -21.91
N PRO A 69 -3.93 -1.74 -21.33
CA PRO A 69 -4.30 -1.61 -19.92
C PRO A 69 -5.68 -2.22 -19.69
N VAL A 70 -5.85 -2.97 -18.60
CA VAL A 70 -7.12 -3.66 -18.28
C VAL A 70 -7.68 -3.32 -16.91
N GLY A 71 -6.95 -2.58 -16.08
CA GLY A 71 -7.41 -2.16 -14.77
C GLY A 71 -6.27 -1.74 -13.86
N ARG A 72 -6.63 -1.23 -12.69
CA ARG A 72 -5.68 -0.72 -11.71
C ARG A 72 -6.32 -0.67 -10.34
N TRP A 73 -5.51 -0.85 -9.30
CA TRP A 73 -5.93 -0.58 -7.93
C TRP A 73 -4.78 -0.01 -7.11
N ALA A 74 -5.10 0.89 -6.18
CA ALA A 74 -4.14 1.63 -5.38
C ALA A 74 -4.63 1.80 -3.94
N LEU A 75 -3.72 1.92 -2.97
CA LEU A 75 -4.08 1.93 -1.54
C LEU A 75 -4.95 3.12 -1.14
N GLY A 76 -4.83 4.26 -1.81
CA GLY A 76 -5.69 5.43 -1.59
C GLY A 76 -7.14 5.22 -2.04
N MET A 77 -7.42 4.16 -2.80
CA MET A 77 -8.77 3.74 -3.20
C MET A 77 -9.41 2.77 -2.19
N LEU A 78 -8.70 2.44 -1.11
CA LEU A 78 -9.18 1.54 -0.06
C LEU A 78 -10.40 2.14 0.65
N ILE A 79 -11.52 1.41 0.63
CA ILE A 79 -12.73 1.71 1.38
C ILE A 79 -13.00 0.61 2.43
N PRO A 80 -13.86 0.81 3.43
CA PRO A 80 -14.12 -0.19 4.47
C PRO A 80 -14.57 -1.55 3.95
N GLU A 81 -15.20 -1.58 2.78
CA GLU A 81 -15.71 -2.80 2.13
C GLU A 81 -14.65 -3.51 1.27
N THR A 82 -13.50 -2.88 1.01
CA THR A 82 -12.44 -3.46 0.19
C THR A 82 -11.78 -4.62 0.91
N THR A 83 -11.74 -5.79 0.27
CA THR A 83 -10.89 -6.89 0.74
C THR A 83 -9.42 -6.51 0.51
N TRP A 84 -8.66 -6.41 1.62
CA TRP A 84 -7.24 -6.03 1.63
C TRP A 84 -6.47 -6.94 2.58
N ILE A 85 -5.76 -7.92 2.00
CA ILE A 85 -4.85 -8.84 2.68
C ILE A 85 -3.54 -8.84 1.90
N LEU A 86 -2.43 -8.68 2.60
CA LEU A 86 -1.10 -8.73 2.01
C LEU A 86 -0.16 -9.40 3.01
N THR A 87 0.58 -10.40 2.53
CA THR A 87 1.68 -10.99 3.30
C THR A 87 2.93 -11.03 2.43
N PHE A 88 3.97 -10.32 2.86
CA PHE A 88 5.26 -10.26 2.17
C PHE A 88 6.37 -10.78 3.08
N ASP A 89 7.25 -11.61 2.52
CA ASP A 89 8.43 -12.16 3.19
C ASP A 89 9.64 -11.28 2.87
N THR A 90 10.20 -10.62 3.90
CA THR A 90 11.32 -9.67 3.72
C THR A 90 12.66 -10.35 3.57
N GLU A 91 12.80 -11.60 4.02
CA GLU A 91 14.05 -12.36 3.85
C GLU A 91 14.15 -12.95 2.44
N ALA A 92 13.03 -13.42 1.90
CA ALA A 92 12.94 -13.96 0.55
C ALA A 92 12.54 -12.94 -0.52
N GLU A 93 12.26 -11.69 -0.11
CA GLU A 93 11.82 -10.58 -0.96
C GLU A 93 10.70 -10.96 -1.95
N ARG A 94 9.63 -11.57 -1.43
CA ARG A 94 8.53 -12.08 -2.26
C ARG A 94 7.20 -12.01 -1.54
N PHE A 95 6.12 -11.92 -2.32
CA PHE A 95 4.78 -12.16 -1.80
C PHE A 95 4.64 -13.64 -1.43
N VAL A 96 4.06 -13.89 -0.26
CA VAL A 96 3.84 -15.25 0.22
C VAL A 96 2.79 -15.92 -0.67
N PRO A 97 3.10 -17.07 -1.30
CA PRO A 97 2.11 -17.84 -2.05
C PRO A 97 1.22 -18.65 -1.10
N PHE A 98 0.16 -19.25 -1.62
CA PHE A 98 -0.73 -20.11 -0.84
C PHE A 98 0.04 -21.22 -0.10
N GLY A 99 -0.31 -21.44 1.17
CA GLY A 99 0.19 -22.56 1.96
C GLY A 99 -0.64 -22.82 3.22
N PRO A 100 -0.38 -23.93 3.95
CA PRO A 100 -1.16 -24.26 5.14
C PRO A 100 -1.11 -23.20 6.24
N ALA A 101 0.00 -22.46 6.35
CA ALA A 101 0.14 -21.35 7.30
C ALA A 101 -0.52 -20.05 6.81
N ASP A 102 -0.69 -19.91 5.50
CA ASP A 102 -1.14 -18.69 4.83
C ASP A 102 -2.17 -19.09 3.74
N PRO A 103 -3.43 -19.38 4.11
CA PRO A 103 -4.43 -19.98 3.20
C PRO A 103 -5.03 -18.98 2.19
N MET A 104 -4.88 -17.68 2.43
CA MET A 104 -5.24 -16.60 1.49
C MET A 104 -4.29 -15.41 1.74
N PRO A 105 -3.01 -15.51 1.34
CA PRO A 105 -1.99 -14.53 1.71
C PRO A 105 -2.11 -13.20 0.97
N GLN A 106 -2.81 -13.19 -0.17
CA GLN A 106 -3.05 -11.99 -0.96
C GLN A 106 -4.52 -11.91 -1.32
N ALA A 107 -5.12 -10.77 -1.07
CA ALA A 107 -6.44 -10.40 -1.55
C ALA A 107 -6.47 -8.88 -1.67
N TRP A 108 -6.26 -8.38 -2.89
CA TRP A 108 -6.08 -6.97 -3.19
C TRP A 108 -7.28 -6.50 -4.00
N ASN A 109 -8.22 -5.85 -3.31
CA ASN A 109 -9.48 -5.43 -3.91
C ASN A 109 -10.19 -6.57 -4.62
N MET A 110 -10.17 -7.77 -4.03
CA MET A 110 -10.82 -8.96 -4.54
C MET A 110 -11.25 -9.86 -3.38
N ASP A 111 -12.51 -10.31 -3.38
CA ASP A 111 -13.15 -11.08 -2.29
C ASP A 111 -12.67 -12.53 -2.12
N GLY A 112 -11.67 -12.96 -2.88
CA GLY A 112 -11.19 -14.34 -2.89
C GLY A 112 -11.91 -15.27 -3.89
N TYR A 113 -13.10 -14.89 -4.36
CA TYR A 113 -13.90 -15.63 -5.35
C TYR A 113 -13.88 -14.98 -6.74
N GLY A 114 -13.48 -13.71 -6.81
CA GLY A 114 -13.49 -12.92 -8.04
C GLY A 114 -14.90 -12.50 -8.45
N THR A 115 -15.82 -12.46 -7.49
CA THR A 115 -17.19 -11.94 -7.70
C THR A 115 -17.34 -10.48 -7.32
N ASP A 116 -16.36 -9.97 -6.57
CA ASP A 116 -16.24 -8.56 -6.23
C ASP A 116 -14.77 -8.16 -6.38
N CYS A 117 -14.51 -7.18 -7.24
CA CYS A 117 -13.23 -6.47 -7.28
C CYS A 117 -13.36 -4.95 -7.20
N GLY A 118 -14.28 -4.51 -6.34
CA GLY A 118 -14.48 -3.12 -5.96
C GLY A 118 -15.02 -2.21 -7.07
N PRO A 119 -15.29 -0.93 -6.74
CA PRO A 119 -15.91 0.03 -7.66
C PRO A 119 -15.11 0.29 -8.94
N GLU A 120 -13.79 0.17 -8.87
CA GLU A 120 -12.84 0.45 -9.95
C GLU A 120 -12.48 -0.81 -10.74
N GLY A 121 -13.03 -1.96 -10.29
CA GLY A 121 -13.14 -3.16 -11.09
C GLY A 121 -11.84 -3.88 -11.35
N PHE A 122 -10.77 -3.69 -10.58
CA PHE A 122 -9.54 -4.47 -10.73
C PHE A 122 -9.06 -5.01 -9.38
N GLY A 123 -8.78 -6.30 -9.34
CA GLY A 123 -8.27 -6.95 -8.13
C GLY A 123 -7.43 -8.17 -8.45
N PHE A 124 -6.72 -8.64 -7.43
CA PHE A 124 -5.86 -9.81 -7.48
C PHE A 124 -5.97 -10.59 -6.18
N ASN A 125 -5.89 -11.91 -6.23
CA ASN A 125 -5.73 -12.71 -5.03
C ASN A 125 -4.80 -13.92 -5.26
N ILE A 126 -4.40 -14.52 -4.15
CA ILE A 126 -3.79 -15.85 -4.12
C ILE A 126 -4.66 -16.71 -3.20
N GLY A 127 -5.36 -17.67 -3.79
CA GLY A 127 -6.18 -18.65 -3.06
C GLY A 127 -5.61 -20.06 -3.18
N ASN A 128 -6.34 -21.03 -2.63
CA ASN A 128 -6.00 -22.45 -2.73
C ASN A 128 -6.14 -23.03 -4.15
N TYR A 129 -6.87 -22.35 -5.04
CA TYR A 129 -7.13 -22.80 -6.40
C TYR A 129 -6.13 -22.22 -7.41
N ALA A 130 -5.92 -20.90 -7.38
CA ALA A 130 -5.00 -20.21 -8.26
C ALA A 130 -4.55 -18.86 -7.68
N GLN A 131 -3.61 -18.23 -8.40
CA GLN A 131 -3.39 -16.79 -8.39
C GLN A 131 -4.09 -16.22 -9.62
N ASP A 132 -4.93 -15.22 -9.45
CA ASP A 132 -5.69 -14.65 -10.57
C ASP A 132 -6.13 -13.21 -10.33
N ILE A 133 -6.60 -12.61 -11.41
CA ILE A 133 -7.18 -11.27 -11.40
C ILE A 133 -8.69 -11.33 -11.56
N CYS A 134 -9.34 -10.32 -11.01
CA CYS A 134 -10.73 -9.99 -11.28
C CYS A 134 -10.79 -8.67 -12.06
N ILE A 135 -11.66 -8.61 -13.07
CA ILE A 135 -11.97 -7.39 -13.81
C ILE A 135 -13.50 -7.19 -13.82
N ASP A 136 -13.96 -5.99 -13.44
CA ASP A 136 -15.38 -5.60 -13.42
C ASP A 136 -16.29 -6.59 -12.67
N GLY A 137 -15.85 -7.04 -11.50
CA GLY A 137 -16.56 -8.03 -10.67
C GLY A 137 -16.58 -9.44 -11.27
N ARG A 138 -15.66 -9.74 -12.20
CA ARG A 138 -15.55 -11.06 -12.83
C ARG A 138 -14.12 -11.60 -12.78
N LEU A 139 -14.00 -12.78 -12.17
CA LEU A 139 -12.81 -13.62 -12.24
C LEU A 139 -12.37 -13.86 -13.69
N ILE A 140 -11.08 -13.65 -13.96
CA ILE A 140 -10.48 -13.92 -15.26
C ILE A 140 -9.77 -15.27 -15.19
N ALA A 141 -10.51 -16.35 -15.46
CA ALA A 141 -9.97 -17.72 -15.43
C ALA A 141 -8.74 -17.89 -16.35
N ASP A 142 -8.72 -17.20 -17.51
CA ASP A 142 -7.60 -17.22 -18.45
C ASP A 142 -6.30 -16.64 -17.89
N SER A 143 -6.35 -15.90 -16.78
CA SER A 143 -5.18 -15.30 -16.12
C SER A 143 -4.49 -16.26 -15.12
N GLN A 144 -5.16 -17.36 -14.77
CA GLN A 144 -4.80 -18.18 -13.62
C GLN A 144 -3.40 -18.78 -13.69
N MET A 145 -2.72 -18.72 -12.56
CA MET A 145 -1.46 -19.40 -12.30
C MET A 145 -1.60 -20.36 -11.12
N PRO A 146 -0.79 -21.43 -11.03
CA PRO A 146 -0.79 -22.29 -9.85
C PRO A 146 -0.63 -21.50 -8.54
N PRO A 147 -1.32 -21.86 -7.44
CA PRO A 147 -1.27 -21.14 -6.16
C PRO A 147 0.13 -20.92 -5.62
N ALA A 148 1.02 -21.90 -5.83
CA ALA A 148 2.39 -21.92 -5.36
C ALA A 148 3.38 -21.17 -6.28
N THR A 149 2.90 -20.51 -7.34
CA THR A 149 3.76 -19.75 -8.27
C THR A 149 4.56 -18.70 -7.49
N PRO A 150 5.90 -18.67 -7.62
CA PRO A 150 6.71 -17.65 -6.98
C PRO A 150 6.33 -16.26 -7.47
N PHE A 151 6.27 -15.30 -6.54
CA PHE A 151 5.94 -13.91 -6.85
C PHE A 151 6.97 -12.97 -6.19
N PRO A 152 8.16 -12.84 -6.80
CA PRO A 152 9.26 -12.04 -6.26
C PRO A 152 9.00 -10.53 -6.42
N ALA A 153 9.66 -9.75 -5.58
CA ALA A 153 9.78 -8.30 -5.70
C ALA A 153 11.25 -7.88 -5.64
N GLU A 154 11.54 -6.68 -6.14
CA GLU A 154 12.89 -6.12 -6.17
C GLU A 154 12.92 -4.85 -5.33
N ARG A 155 13.85 -4.78 -4.37
CA ARG A 155 14.08 -3.55 -3.61
C ARG A 155 14.67 -2.47 -4.52
N VAL A 156 14.13 -1.27 -4.43
CA VAL A 156 14.59 -0.10 -5.21
C VAL A 156 14.84 1.08 -4.29
N GLU A 157 15.73 1.98 -4.70
CA GLU A 157 16.08 3.19 -3.94
C GLU A 157 14.95 4.24 -3.97
N SER A 158 14.18 4.28 -5.06
CA SER A 158 13.10 5.24 -5.25
C SER A 158 12.05 4.72 -6.23
N TYR A 159 10.80 5.10 -6.01
CA TYR A 159 9.70 4.88 -6.95
C TYR A 159 8.79 6.12 -6.95
N ASP A 160 8.35 6.56 -8.13
CA ASP A 160 7.41 7.68 -8.26
C ASP A 160 5.98 7.17 -8.09
N PHE A 161 5.52 7.13 -6.84
CA PHE A 161 4.17 6.66 -6.52
C PHE A 161 3.11 7.62 -7.07
N PRO A 162 2.08 7.10 -7.77
CA PRO A 162 0.90 7.88 -8.09
C PRO A 162 0.27 8.50 -6.83
N ALA A 163 -0.39 9.66 -6.99
CA ALA A 163 -0.91 10.44 -5.86
C ALA A 163 -1.93 9.69 -4.97
N ASP A 164 -2.57 8.67 -5.51
CA ASP A 164 -3.54 7.77 -4.89
C ASP A 164 -2.92 6.44 -4.44
N ALA A 165 -1.62 6.21 -4.63
CA ALA A 165 -0.96 4.97 -4.20
C ALA A 165 -0.70 4.93 -2.70
N CYS A 166 -0.62 6.08 -2.04
CA CYS A 166 -0.31 6.17 -0.62
C CYS A 166 -1.57 6.43 0.20
N ARG A 167 -1.61 5.92 1.44
CA ARG A 167 -2.64 6.34 2.39
C ARG A 167 -2.59 7.87 2.51
N PRO A 168 -3.72 8.58 2.47
CA PRO A 168 -3.71 10.00 2.77
C PRO A 168 -3.10 10.17 4.15
N SER A 169 -1.99 10.90 4.23
CA SER A 169 -1.33 11.20 5.49
C SER A 169 -2.36 11.78 6.44
N MET A 170 -2.62 11.12 7.57
CA MET A 170 -3.55 11.58 8.62
C MET A 170 -2.96 12.77 9.40
N LEU A 171 -2.47 13.78 8.67
CA LEU A 171 -1.94 15.06 9.11
C LEU A 171 -2.39 16.05 8.02
N MET A 172 -3.48 16.80 8.17
CA MET A 172 -3.51 18.07 8.90
C MET A 172 -4.95 18.38 9.33
N SER A 173 -5.27 18.18 10.61
CA SER A 173 -6.31 18.97 11.29
C SER A 173 -5.60 20.05 12.11
N GLU A 174 -4.84 20.91 11.43
CA GLU A 174 -4.44 22.20 12.01
C GLU A 174 -5.53 23.20 11.65
N SER A 175 -6.48 23.32 12.56
CA SER A 175 -7.44 24.42 12.58
C SER A 175 -6.69 25.76 12.65
N ARG A 176 -6.39 26.35 11.50
CA ARG A 176 -6.17 27.80 11.39
C ARG A 176 -7.51 28.50 11.61
N ALA A 177 -7.91 28.64 12.88
CA ALA A 177 -8.87 29.65 13.28
C ALA A 177 -8.10 30.93 13.63
N THR A 178 -7.63 31.63 12.59
CA THR A 178 -7.26 33.03 12.69
C THR A 178 -8.53 33.88 12.85
N GLY A 179 -8.65 34.55 13.99
CA GLY A 179 -9.22 35.89 14.10
C GLY A 179 -10.75 36.01 14.15
N GLY A 180 -11.27 36.34 15.33
CA GLY A 180 -12.65 36.81 15.49
C GLY A 180 -12.94 37.19 16.94
N GLY A 181 -12.46 38.36 17.36
CA GLY A 181 -12.81 38.95 18.66
C GLY A 181 -14.18 39.65 18.66
N PHE A 182 -14.72 39.82 19.88
CA PHE A 182 -15.90 40.61 20.30
C PHE A 182 -17.29 40.04 19.90
N GLY A 183 -18.27 39.82 20.78
CA GLY A 183 -18.47 40.13 22.21
C GLY A 183 -19.79 39.48 22.72
N PRO A 184 -20.16 39.63 24.01
CA PRO A 184 -21.23 38.82 24.62
C PRO A 184 -22.65 39.43 24.55
N THR A 185 -23.60 38.56 24.22
CA THR A 185 -24.94 38.32 24.84
C THR A 185 -25.87 39.50 25.20
N ARG A 186 -27.06 39.55 24.58
CA ARG A 186 -28.35 39.27 25.27
C ARG A 186 -29.58 39.29 24.36
N GLN A 187 -30.51 38.42 24.74
CA GLN A 187 -31.82 38.10 24.16
C GLN A 187 -32.82 39.25 24.24
N ALA A 188 -33.80 39.25 23.32
CA ALA A 188 -35.22 39.39 23.65
C ALA A 188 -36.11 38.88 22.50
N LYS A 189 -36.89 37.83 22.75
CA LYS A 189 -38.15 37.55 22.03
C LYS A 189 -39.19 37.12 23.07
N ARG A 190 -40.23 37.93 23.23
CA ARG A 190 -41.53 37.62 23.85
C ARG A 190 -42.61 38.00 22.84
N PRO A 191 -43.77 37.35 22.85
CA PRO A 191 -44.78 37.56 23.89
C PRO A 191 -44.74 36.51 25.00
#